data_AF-A0A7X8SEZ9-F1
#
_entry.id   AF-A0A7X8SEZ9-F1
#
_cell.length_a   1.000
_cell.length_b   1.000
_cell.length_c   1.000
_cell.angle_alpha   90.00
_cell.angle_beta   90.00
_cell.angle_gamma   90.00
#
_symmetry.space_group_name_H-M   'P 1'
#
loop_
_entity.id
_entity.type
_entity.pdbx_description
1 polymer ?
#
loop_
_entity_poly.entity_id
_entity_poly.type
_entity_poly.pdbx_seq_one_letter_code
_entity_poly.pdbx_strand_id
1 'polypeptide(L)'
;MITRPTALIGMAAIASIGIPASSPAVPAPILHPLPNGMTPEFFRELAADRRAGLRDRALTAFQRDRFALDAEIFGRMASQLEPFDDLETELWARDRDIIARHGFPL
;
A
#
# COMPACT_ATOMS: atom_id res chain seq x y z
N MET A 1 20.58 -59.62 -21.44
CA MET A 1 19.22 -59.68 -20.86
C MET A 1 18.45 -58.43 -21.29
N ILE A 2 17.24 -58.64 -21.82
CA ILE A 2 16.10 -57.70 -21.96
C ILE A 2 16.27 -56.55 -22.99
N THR A 3 15.92 -56.75 -24.27
CA THR A 3 14.64 -56.43 -24.99
C THR A 3 14.24 -54.95 -25.09
N ARG A 4 14.12 -54.48 -26.35
CA ARG A 4 13.47 -53.24 -26.84
C ARG A 4 11.96 -53.25 -26.51
N PRO A 5 11.21 -52.12 -26.55
CA PRO A 5 10.69 -51.61 -27.83
C PRO A 5 10.48 -50.08 -27.96
N THR A 6 10.39 -49.70 -29.24
CA THR A 6 9.90 -48.47 -29.86
C THR A 6 8.39 -48.23 -29.61
N ALA A 7 7.97 -46.96 -29.47
CA ALA A 7 6.70 -46.41 -29.99
C ALA A 7 6.81 -44.85 -29.97
N LEU A 8 6.92 -44.14 -31.09
CA LEU A 8 5.89 -43.74 -32.08
C LEU A 8 4.82 -42.77 -31.53
N ILE A 9 4.86 -41.57 -32.15
CA ILE A 9 3.74 -40.71 -32.56
C ILE A 9 3.06 -39.87 -31.48
N GLY A 10 3.09 -38.56 -31.75
CA GLY A 10 2.16 -37.59 -31.20
C GLY A 10 2.35 -36.23 -31.86
N MET A 11 2.25 -36.16 -33.19
CA MET A 11 2.10 -34.88 -33.88
C MET A 11 0.69 -34.36 -33.58
N ALA A 12 0.58 -33.23 -32.91
CA ALA A 12 -0.63 -32.40 -32.90
C ALA A 12 -0.19 -30.96 -33.12
N ALA A 13 -0.15 -30.55 -34.39
CA ALA A 13 -0.25 -29.15 -34.74
C ALA A 13 -1.71 -28.75 -34.63
N ILE A 14 -2.04 -27.79 -33.76
CA ILE A 14 -3.21 -26.92 -33.98
C ILE A 14 -2.80 -25.49 -33.66
N ALA A 15 -2.90 -24.67 -34.69
CA ALA A 15 -2.81 -23.23 -34.65
C ALA A 15 -3.95 -22.63 -33.82
N SER A 16 -3.59 -21.73 -32.90
CA SER A 16 -4.47 -20.68 -32.39
C SER A 16 -3.68 -19.38 -32.60
N ILE A 17 -3.96 -18.66 -33.69
CA ILE A 17 -4.82 -17.46 -33.74
C ILE A 17 -4.29 -16.36 -32.82
N GLY A 18 -3.98 -15.23 -33.43
CA GLY A 18 -3.15 -14.17 -32.88
C GLY A 18 -3.66 -13.51 -31.59
N ILE A 19 -2.71 -13.29 -30.69
CA ILE A 19 -2.66 -12.10 -29.85
C ILE A 19 -1.20 -11.64 -29.93
N PRO A 20 -0.86 -10.48 -30.52
CA PRO A 20 0.45 -9.90 -30.28
C PRO A 20 0.62 -9.74 -28.78
N ALA A 21 1.65 -10.37 -28.26
CA ALA A 21 2.10 -10.25 -26.88
C ALA A 21 2.28 -8.77 -26.49
N SER A 22 2.26 -8.56 -25.18
CA SER A 22 2.89 -7.43 -24.48
C SER A 22 2.00 -6.22 -24.21
N SER A 23 1.06 -6.38 -23.28
CA SER A 23 1.09 -5.41 -22.18
C SER A 23 2.30 -5.77 -21.33
N PRO A 24 3.22 -4.85 -21.00
CA PRO A 24 4.22 -5.14 -19.97
C PRO A 24 3.41 -5.53 -18.73
N ALA A 25 3.53 -6.78 -18.30
CA ALA A 25 2.97 -7.20 -17.05
C ALA A 25 3.68 -6.37 -15.98
N VAL A 26 3.06 -5.27 -15.57
CA VAL A 26 3.53 -4.50 -14.42
C VAL A 26 3.50 -5.50 -13.28
N PRO A 27 4.65 -5.81 -12.65
CA PRO A 27 4.66 -6.72 -11.53
C PRO A 27 3.67 -6.16 -10.50
N ALA A 28 2.71 -6.99 -10.10
CA ALA A 28 1.75 -6.59 -9.08
C ALA A 28 2.54 -6.13 -7.83
N PRO A 29 2.18 -4.99 -7.23
CA PRO A 29 2.88 -4.48 -6.07
C PRO A 29 2.84 -5.52 -4.95
N ILE A 30 3.98 -5.72 -4.28
CA ILE A 30 4.04 -6.54 -3.08
C ILE A 30 3.31 -5.78 -1.98
N LEU A 31 2.26 -6.38 -1.42
CA LEU A 31 1.49 -5.80 -0.33
C LEU A 31 2.03 -6.30 1.02
N HIS A 32 2.21 -5.36 1.94
CA HIS A 32 2.52 -5.61 3.34
C HIS A 32 1.20 -5.76 4.10
N PRO A 33 0.89 -6.95 4.66
CA PRO A 33 -0.36 -7.16 5.37
C PRO A 33 -0.46 -6.26 6.61
N LEU A 34 -1.66 -5.79 6.90
CA LEU A 34 -1.96 -5.04 8.11
C LEU A 34 -2.04 -5.96 9.34
N PRO A 35 -1.85 -5.42 10.56
CA PRO A 35 -2.09 -6.15 11.79
C PRO A 35 -3.51 -6.71 11.90
N ASN A 36 -3.66 -7.80 12.66
CA ASN A 36 -4.96 -8.44 12.88
C ASN A 36 -6.00 -7.45 13.40
N GLY A 37 -7.18 -7.44 12.77
CA GLY A 37 -8.29 -6.56 13.14
C GLY A 37 -8.26 -5.17 12.48
N MET A 38 -7.22 -4.85 11.71
CA MET A 38 -7.14 -3.62 10.93
C MET A 38 -7.44 -3.89 9.46
N THR A 39 -8.09 -2.93 8.78
CA THR A 39 -8.42 -3.03 7.36
C THR A 39 -7.94 -1.81 6.58
N PRO A 40 -7.67 -1.95 5.28
CA PRO A 40 -7.40 -0.80 4.42
C PRO A 40 -8.52 0.24 4.45
N GLU A 41 -9.79 -0.20 4.47
CA GLU A 41 -10.97 0.64 4.53
C GLU A 41 -10.96 1.53 5.77
N PHE A 42 -10.65 0.97 6.94
CA PHE A 42 -10.53 1.73 8.18
C PHE A 42 -9.53 2.88 8.05
N PHE A 43 -8.33 2.61 7.51
CA PHE A 43 -7.33 3.66 7.30
C PHE A 43 -7.73 4.66 6.21
N ARG A 44 -8.44 4.25 5.16
CA ARG A 44 -8.98 5.18 4.16
C ARG A 44 -9.98 6.14 4.77
N GLU A 45 -10.87 5.65 5.63
CA GLU A 45 -11.86 6.47 6.34
C GLU A 45 -11.17 7.46 7.29
N LEU A 46 -10.19 7.02 8.07
CA LEU A 46 -9.38 7.91 8.90
C LEU A 46 -8.67 8.99 8.08
N ALA A 47 -8.03 8.61 6.97
CA ALA A 47 -7.36 9.55 6.10
C ALA A 47 -8.34 10.55 5.46
N ALA A 48 -9.55 10.10 5.11
CA ALA A 48 -10.60 10.96 4.56
C ALA A 48 -11.13 11.94 5.62
N ASP A 49 -11.38 11.48 6.85
CA ASP A 49 -11.81 12.30 7.98
C ASP A 49 -10.80 13.42 8.26
N ARG A 50 -9.51 13.08 8.35
CA ARG A 50 -8.44 14.06 8.54
C ARG A 50 -8.36 15.10 7.43
N ARG A 51 -8.49 14.67 6.15
CA ARG A 51 -8.57 15.60 5.01
C ARG A 51 -9.82 16.47 5.01
N ALA A 52 -10.95 15.95 5.50
CA ALA A 52 -12.17 16.74 5.67
C ALA A 52 -11.98 17.80 6.77
N GLY A 53 -11.36 17.42 7.89
CA GLY A 53 -11.00 18.33 8.98
C GLY A 53 -10.10 19.49 8.53
N LEU A 54 -9.14 19.25 7.62
CA LEU A 54 -8.29 20.31 7.06
C LEU A 54 -9.05 21.45 6.35
N ARG A 55 -10.33 21.25 6.01
CA ARG A 55 -11.18 22.30 5.41
C ARG A 55 -11.73 23.28 6.46
N ASP A 56 -11.64 22.94 7.74
CA ASP A 56 -12.07 23.81 8.83
C ASP A 56 -11.05 24.94 9.05
N ARG A 57 -11.53 26.18 8.92
CA ARG A 57 -10.72 27.40 9.10
C ARG A 57 -10.40 27.68 10.57
N ALA A 58 -11.14 27.08 11.51
CA ALA A 58 -10.93 27.25 12.93
C ALA A 58 -9.70 26.48 13.46
N LEU A 59 -9.13 25.56 12.68
CA LEU A 59 -7.96 24.79 13.09
C LEU A 59 -6.76 25.71 13.36
N THR A 60 -6.06 25.45 14.47
CA THR A 60 -4.76 26.05 14.76
C THR A 60 -3.70 25.55 13.77
N ALA A 61 -2.56 26.26 13.67
CA ALA A 61 -1.45 25.81 12.84
C ALA A 61 -0.96 24.40 13.24
N PHE A 62 -0.87 24.13 14.54
CA PHE A 62 -0.56 22.81 15.09
C PHE A 62 -1.54 21.74 14.61
N GLN A 63 -2.85 21.99 14.72
CA GLN A 63 -3.87 21.03 14.29
C GLN A 63 -3.82 20.74 12.80
N ARG A 64 -3.54 21.77 11.98
CA ARG A 64 -3.39 21.59 10.52
C ARG A 64 -2.20 20.71 10.19
N ASP A 65 -1.05 20.94 10.82
CA ASP A 65 0.15 20.10 10.62
C ASP A 65 -0.13 18.65 11.02
N ARG A 66 -0.78 18.43 12.16
CA ARG A 66 -1.10 17.08 12.66
C ARG A 66 -2.10 16.36 11.76
N PHE A 67 -3.16 17.04 11.33
CA PHE A 67 -4.17 16.46 10.43
C PHE A 67 -3.58 16.15 9.06
N ALA A 68 -2.66 16.98 8.56
CA ALA A 68 -1.96 16.72 7.30
C ALA A 68 -1.06 15.47 7.42
N LEU A 69 -0.28 15.35 8.49
CA LEU A 69 0.55 14.17 8.77
C LEU A 69 -0.30 12.90 8.88
N ASP A 70 -1.37 12.93 9.69
CA ASP A 70 -2.25 11.78 9.87
C ASP A 70 -2.88 11.35 8.53
N ALA A 71 -3.39 12.29 7.74
CA ALA A 71 -4.00 12.00 6.44
C ALA A 71 -3.02 11.36 5.45
N GLU A 72 -1.76 11.79 5.48
CA GLU A 72 -0.69 11.25 4.67
C GLU A 72 -0.37 9.80 5.07
N ILE A 73 -0.04 9.58 6.34
CA ILE A 73 0.40 8.27 6.83
C ILE A 73 -0.73 7.25 6.78
N PHE A 74 -1.96 7.61 7.17
CA PHE A 74 -3.10 6.70 7.06
C PHE A 74 -3.42 6.34 5.61
N GLY A 75 -3.21 7.28 4.66
CA GLY A 75 -3.30 6.99 3.23
C GLY A 75 -2.27 5.94 2.79
N ARG A 76 -1.03 6.04 3.29
CA ARG A 76 0.05 5.09 3.01
C ARG A 76 -0.23 3.73 3.67
N MET A 77 -0.68 3.69 4.91
CA MET A 77 -1.08 2.46 5.61
C MET A 77 -2.21 1.74 4.87
N ALA A 78 -3.21 2.49 4.37
CA ALA A 78 -4.29 1.94 3.57
C ALA A 78 -3.83 1.32 2.23
N SER A 79 -2.72 1.82 1.67
CA SER A 79 -2.17 1.30 0.40
C SER A 79 -1.46 -0.04 0.56
N GLN A 80 -1.03 -0.38 1.78
CA GLN A 80 -0.25 -1.59 2.08
C GLN A 80 1.06 -1.70 1.26
N LEU A 81 1.55 -0.61 0.68
CA LEU A 81 2.79 -0.62 -0.12
C LEU A 81 4.06 -0.53 0.73
N GLU A 82 3.92 -0.24 2.01
CA GLU A 82 5.00 -0.06 2.98
C GLU A 82 4.66 -0.83 4.26
N PRO A 83 5.66 -1.34 5.02
CA PRO A 83 5.41 -2.01 6.29
C PRO A 83 4.68 -1.11 7.29
N PHE A 84 3.68 -1.67 7.98
CA PHE A 84 2.89 -0.92 8.97
C PHE A 84 3.76 -0.31 10.09
N ASP A 85 4.68 -1.11 10.64
CA ASP A 85 5.54 -0.69 11.77
C ASP A 85 6.47 0.47 11.38
N ASP A 86 6.92 0.53 10.12
CA ASP A 86 7.76 1.62 9.60
C ASP A 86 6.93 2.91 9.51
N LEU A 87 5.70 2.82 9.00
CA LEU A 87 4.78 3.96 8.93
C LEU A 87 4.34 4.46 10.30
N GLU A 88 4.13 3.55 11.27
CA GLU A 88 3.84 3.92 12.65
C GLU A 88 5.04 4.64 13.29
N THR A 89 6.26 4.11 13.09
CA THR A 89 7.49 4.75 13.57
C THR A 89 7.68 6.13 12.96
N GLU A 90 7.43 6.29 11.66
CA GLU A 90 7.49 7.57 10.96
C GLU A 90 6.46 8.57 11.53
N LEU A 91 5.23 8.13 11.77
CA LEU A 91 4.17 8.94 12.37
C LEU A 91 4.60 9.50 13.73
N TRP A 92 5.15 8.66 14.60
CA TRP A 92 5.62 9.06 15.93
C TRP A 92 6.83 9.99 15.89
N ALA A 93 7.76 9.79 14.95
CA ALA A 93 8.90 10.67 14.78
C ALA A 93 8.45 12.07 14.33
N ARG A 94 7.65 12.13 13.26
CA ARG A 94 7.20 13.40 12.67
C ARG A 94 6.20 14.14 13.57
N ASP A 95 5.40 13.45 14.37
CA ASP A 95 4.53 14.09 15.35
C ASP A 95 5.33 14.82 16.43
N ARG A 96 6.40 14.19 16.94
CA ARG A 96 7.28 14.84 17.92
C ARG A 96 7.92 16.11 17.35
N ASP A 97 8.30 16.09 16.08
CA ASP A 97 8.81 17.28 15.40
C ASP A 97 7.74 18.37 15.28
N ILE A 98 6.49 18.02 14.97
CA ILE A 98 5.37 18.97 14.96
C ILE A 98 5.16 19.58 16.35
N ILE A 99 5.06 18.75 17.38
CA ILE A 99 4.91 19.18 18.78
C ILE A 99 6.02 20.17 19.17
N ALA A 100 7.28 19.84 18.86
CA ALA A 100 8.43 20.70 19.13
C ALA A 100 8.36 22.05 18.38
N ARG A 101 7.98 22.05 17.09
CA ARG A 101 7.85 23.30 16.30
C ARG A 101 6.76 24.24 16.82
N HIS A 102 5.68 23.70 17.38
CA HIS A 102 4.56 24.49 17.90
C HIS A 102 4.70 24.82 19.39
N GLY A 103 5.84 24.47 20.02
CA GLY A 103 6.18 24.86 21.39
C GLY A 103 5.43 24.10 22.48
N PHE A 104 4.87 22.92 22.16
CA PHE A 104 4.30 22.02 23.15
C PHE A 104 5.41 21.16 23.77
N PRO A 105 5.51 21.06 25.11
CA PRO A 105 6.50 20.20 25.73
C PRO A 105 6.20 18.71 25.47
N LEU A 106 7.24 17.94 25.19
CA LEU A 106 7.22 16.46 25.08
C LEU A 106 7.43 15.80 26.45
#